data_AF-A0A4W2DG42-F1
#
_entry.id   AF-A0A4W2DG42-F1
#
_cell.length_a   1.000
_cell.length_b   1.000
_cell.length_c   1.000
_cell.angle_alpha   90.00
_cell.angle_beta   90.00
_cell.angle_gamma   90.00
#
_symmetry.space_group_name_H-M   'P 1'
#
loop_
_entity.id
_entity.type
_entity.pdbx_description
1 polymer ?
#
loop_
_entity_poly.entity_id
_entity_poly.type
_entity_poly.pdbx_seq_one_letter_code
_entity_poly.pdbx_strand_id
1 'polypeptide(L)' 'MGGIRNSVMPSHFSRGSKSVAQWVLQALEGLKMVEKDQDGGHKLTPQGQNHWTRGSCQQKALGQMMLG' A
#
# COMPACT_ATOMS: atom_id res chain seq x y z
N MET A 1 -10.69 4.11 2.65
CA MET A 1 -12.06 3.54 2.66
C MET A 1 -12.69 3.92 3.99
N GLY A 2 -13.97 4.28 4.03
CA GLY A 2 -14.62 4.70 5.28
C GLY A 2 -16.06 5.16 5.09
N GLY A 3 -16.75 5.42 6.20
CA GLY A 3 -18.08 6.01 6.19
C GLY A 3 -18.03 7.48 5.79
N ILE A 4 -18.96 7.92 4.94
CA ILE A 4 -19.12 9.34 4.65
C ILE A 4 -19.66 10.05 5.88
N ARG A 5 -18.97 11.11 6.30
CA ARG A 5 -19.50 12.12 7.20
C ARG A 5 -20.54 12.96 6.49
N ASN A 6 -21.78 12.50 6.53
CA ASN A 6 -22.91 13.33 6.18
C ASN A 6 -23.47 13.93 7.49
N SER A 7 -24.11 15.10 7.40
CA SER A 7 -24.49 15.90 8.57
C SER A 7 -25.57 15.23 9.45
N VAL A 8 -26.76 14.98 8.89
CA VAL A 8 -27.96 14.54 9.64
C VAL A 8 -28.42 13.13 9.25
N MET A 9 -27.94 12.58 8.14
CA MET A 9 -28.25 11.21 7.71
C MET A 9 -27.23 10.19 8.28
N PRO A 10 -27.58 8.90 8.35
CA PRO A 10 -26.62 7.85 8.73
C PRO A 10 -25.48 7.73 7.71
N SER A 11 -24.25 7.54 8.17
CA SER A 11 -23.10 7.36 7.28
C SER A 11 -23.24 6.08 6.46
N HIS A 12 -23.02 6.15 5.15
CA HIS A 12 -22.93 4.98 4.28
C HIS A 12 -21.49 4.80 3.79
N PHE A 13 -21.15 3.57 3.39
CA PHE A 13 -19.83 3.24 2.87
C PHE A 13 -19.56 4.02 1.59
N SER A 14 -18.37 4.61 1.51
CA SER A 14 -17.90 5.18 0.24
C SER A 14 -16.50 4.78 -0.12
N ARG A 15 -16.35 4.65 -1.44
CA ARG A 15 -15.08 4.30 -2.06
C ARG A 15 -14.17 5.53 -2.03
N GLY A 16 -12.90 5.33 -1.71
CA GLY A 16 -11.90 6.38 -1.83
C GLY A 16 -11.70 6.84 -3.27
N SER A 17 -10.97 7.94 -3.45
CA SER A 17 -10.67 8.47 -4.78
C SER A 17 -9.91 7.44 -5.63
N LYS A 18 -10.47 7.11 -6.80
CA LYS A 18 -9.88 6.15 -7.74
C LYS A 18 -8.64 6.71 -8.43
N SER A 19 -8.66 8.00 -8.77
CA SER A 19 -7.57 8.67 -9.49
C SER A 19 -6.29 8.70 -8.66
N VAL A 20 -6.39 8.97 -7.35
CA VAL A 20 -5.23 8.96 -6.47
C VAL A 20 -4.62 7.55 -6.36
N ALA A 21 -5.46 6.51 -6.24
CA ALA A 21 -4.97 5.13 -6.21
C ALA A 21 -4.27 4.75 -7.52
N GLN A 22 -4.80 5.17 -8.67
CA GLN A 22 -4.18 4.93 -9.99
C GLN A 22 -2.85 5.66 -10.14
N TRP A 23 -2.75 6.92 -9.71
CA TRP A 23 -1.51 7.69 -9.75
C TRP A 23 -0.42 7.06 -8.88
N VAL A 24 -0.77 6.58 -7.69
CA VAL A 24 0.17 5.89 -6.81
C VAL A 24 0.67 4.58 -7.45
N LEU A 25 -0.21 3.80 -8.06
CA LEU A 25 0.18 2.59 -8.78
C LEU A 25 1.10 2.89 -9.96
N GLN A 26 0.83 3.96 -10.72
CA GLN A 26 1.67 4.37 -11.84
C GLN A 26 3.05 4.86 -11.39
N ALA A 27 3.13 5.58 -10.27
CA ALA A 27 4.40 5.98 -9.68
C ALA A 27 5.22 4.76 -9.20
N LEU A 28 4.57 3.76 -8.61
CA LEU A 28 5.22 2.52 -8.16
C LEU A 28 5.64 1.60 -9.32
N GLU A 29 4.91 1.63 -10.43
CA GLU A 29 5.31 0.99 -11.69
C GLU A 29 6.56 1.66 -12.27
N GLY A 30 6.61 3.00 -12.27
CA GLY A 30 7.82 3.76 -12.64
C GLY A 30 9.04 3.46 -11.75
N LEU A 31 8.81 3.18 -10.47
CA LEU A 31 9.84 2.76 -9.51
C LEU A 31 10.20 1.27 -9.59
N LYS A 32 9.56 0.50 -10.49
CA LYS A 32 9.71 -0.96 -10.63
C LYS A 32 9.40 -1.76 -9.35
N MET A 33 8.62 -1.20 -8.43
CA MET A 33 8.20 -1.91 -7.22
C MET A 33 6.94 -2.73 -7.42
N VAL A 34 6.10 -2.34 -8.38
CA VAL A 34 4.90 -3.04 -8.79
C VAL A 34 4.94 -3.23 -10.30
N GLU A 35 4.39 -4.33 -10.77
CA GLU A 35 4.21 -4.63 -12.20
C GLU A 35 2.75 -4.94 -12.48
N LYS A 36 2.29 -4.62 -13.69
CA LYS A 36 0.99 -5.08 -14.16
C LYS A 36 1.00 -6.57 -14.39
N ASP A 37 -0.03 -7.22 -13.88
CA ASP A 37 -0.21 -8.65 -14.01
C ASP A 37 -1.05 -9.01 -15.24
N GLN A 38 -0.77 -10.17 -15.83
CA GLN A 38 -1.49 -10.66 -17.02
C GLN A 38 -2.93 -11.06 -16.71
N ASP A 39 -3.20 -11.56 -15.50
CA ASP A 39 -4.56 -11.85 -15.01
C ASP A 39 -5.32 -10.58 -14.58
N GLY A 40 -4.70 -9.40 -14.74
CA GLY A 40 -5.23 -8.11 -14.34
C GLY A 40 -4.80 -7.68 -12.94
N GLY A 41 -4.91 -6.38 -12.67
CA GLY A 41 -4.40 -5.80 -11.43
C GLY A 41 -2.89 -5.56 -11.47
N HIS A 42 -2.28 -5.44 -10.29
CA HIS A 42 -0.84 -5.18 -10.14
C HIS A 42 -0.26 -6.15 -9.10
N LYS A 43 0.90 -6.73 -9.40
CA LYS A 43 1.66 -7.61 -8.50
C LYS A 43 2.96 -6.94 -8.08
N LEU A 44 3.45 -7.29 -6.90
CA LEU A 44 4.74 -6.81 -6.42
C LEU A 44 5.86 -7.50 -7.21
N THR A 45 6.84 -6.73 -7.64
CA THR A 45 8.05 -7.31 -8.24
C THR A 45 8.85 -8.03 -7.15
N PRO A 46 9.68 -9.04 -7.51
CA PRO A 46 10.59 -9.67 -6.56
C PRO A 46 11.50 -8.65 -5.85
N GLN A 47 11.91 -7.60 -6.56
CA GLN A 47 12.69 -6.50 -5.99
C GLN A 47 11.92 -5.74 -4.91
N GLY A 48 10.65 -5.42 -5.16
CA GLY A 48 9.76 -4.81 -4.17
C GLY A 48 9.64 -5.68 -2.92
N GLN A 49 9.31 -6.97 -3.10
CA GLN A 49 9.16 -7.92 -1.99
C GLN A 49 10.41 -7.99 -1.10
N ASN A 50 11.59 -8.05 -1.70
CA ASN A 50 12.86 -8.05 -0.97
C ASN A 50 13.11 -6.72 -0.22
N HIS A 51 12.75 -5.58 -0.82
CA HIS A 51 12.91 -4.28 -0.18
C HIS A 51 12.08 -4.18 1.13
N TRP A 52 10.80 -4.54 1.08
CA TRP A 52 9.94 -4.54 2.27
C TRP A 52 10.37 -5.58 3.31
N THR A 53 10.78 -6.76 2.86
CA THR A 53 11.26 -7.83 3.76
C THR A 53 12.48 -7.36 4.54
N ARG A 54 13.47 -6.77 3.83
CA ARG A 54 14.67 -6.21 4.46
C ARG A 54 14.33 -5.09 5.45
N GLY A 55 13.45 -4.16 5.09
CA GLY A 55 13.03 -3.08 5.99
C GLY A 55 12.34 -3.58 7.26
N SER A 56 11.47 -4.58 7.13
CA SER A 56 10.82 -5.25 8.26
C SER A 56 11.82 -5.95 9.18
N CYS A 57 12.78 -6.69 8.62
CA CYS A 57 13.85 -7.32 9.39
C CYS A 57 14.67 -6.30 10.19
N GLN A 58 14.97 -5.14 9.60
CA GLN A 58 15.70 -4.08 10.29
C GLN A 58 14.89 -3.46 11.43
N GLN A 59 13.62 -3.13 11.21
CA GLN A 59 12.75 -2.63 12.29
C GLN A 59 12.64 -3.63 13.45
N LYS A 60 12.50 -4.93 13.15
CA LYS A 60 12.46 -5.99 14.17
C LYS A 60 13.77 -6.09 14.94
N ALA A 61 14.92 -6.03 14.26
CA ALA A 61 16.23 -6.06 14.90
C ALA A 61 16.45 -4.87 15.83
N LEU A 62 16.08 -3.67 15.39
CA LEU A 62 16.15 -2.44 16.19
C LEU A 62 15.24 -2.51 17.42
N GLY A 63 14.01 -3.02 17.27
CA GLY A 63 13.08 -3.20 18.39
C GLY A 63 13.63 -4.18 19.44
N GLN A 64 14.24 -5.29 19.02
CA GLN A 64 14.85 -6.25 19.94
C GLN A 64 16.08 -5.68 20.66
N MET A 65 16.86 -4.82 20.00
CA MET A 65 18.03 -4.16 20.61
C MET A 65 17.65 -3.07 21.63
N MET A 66 16.51 -2.39 21.46
CA MET A 66 16.05 -1.37 22.41
C MET A 66 15.27 -1.92 23.60
N LEU A 67 14.85 -3.19 23.53
CA LEU A 67 14.06 -3.86 24.58
C LEU A 67 14.89 -4.81 25.46
N GLY A 68 16.18 -4.98 25.17
CA GLY A 68 17.14 -5.73 25.99
C GLY A 68 18.11 -4.80 26.69
#